data_AF-A0ABD4A9T0-F1
#
_entry.id   AF-A0ABD4A9T0-F1
#
_cell.length_a   1.000
_cell.length_b   1.000
_cell.length_c   1.000
_cell.angle_alpha   90.00
_cell.angle_beta   90.00
_cell.angle_gamma   90.00
#
_symmetry.space_group_name_H-M   'P 1'
#
loop_
_entity.id
_entity.type
_entity.pdbx_description
1 polymer ?
#
loop_
_entity_poly.entity_id
_entity_poly.type
_entity_poly.pdbx_seq_one_letter_code
_entity_poly.pdbx_strand_id
1 'polypeptide(L)'
;MPRVQYTSSDVDLVARMMRAEAEGEGRLGMLMVGNVIVNRLKANCLDFRGLRTIRQVIFQVQGGNFSFEAVQKGNVFYNPARSVERRLAKLTLDYWREHPSKYAL
;
A
#
# COMPACT_ATOMS: atom_id res chain seq x y z
N MET A 1 13.44 6.58 11.89
CA MET A 1 13.74 6.29 10.47
C MET A 1 12.53 5.60 9.87
N PRO A 2 12.13 5.95 8.64
CA PRO A 2 11.00 5.29 7.97
C PRO A 2 11.29 3.82 7.70
N ARG A 3 10.25 3.00 7.55
CA ARG A 3 10.38 1.55 7.31
C ARG A 3 10.90 1.22 5.91
N VAL A 4 10.66 2.10 4.96
CA VAL A 4 11.05 2.03 3.55
C VAL A 4 11.36 3.43 3.04
N GLN A 5 12.13 3.54 1.95
CA GLN A 5 12.33 4.82 1.28
C GLN A 5 11.07 5.19 0.48
N TYR A 6 10.65 6.45 0.56
CA TYR A 6 9.47 6.95 -0.14
C TYR A 6 9.57 8.45 -0.41
N THR A 7 8.80 8.91 -1.39
CA THR A 7 8.61 10.32 -1.76
C THR A 7 7.22 10.81 -1.37
N SER A 8 6.96 12.12 -1.50
CA SER A 8 5.61 12.66 -1.28
C SER A 8 4.56 12.08 -2.23
N SER A 9 4.93 11.74 -3.46
CA SER A 9 4.03 11.10 -4.43
C SER A 9 3.73 9.64 -4.08
N ASP A 10 4.66 8.94 -3.42
CA ASP A 10 4.41 7.59 -2.89
C ASP A 10 3.40 7.62 -1.74
N VAL A 11 3.43 8.65 -0.89
CA VAL A 11 2.40 8.84 0.16
C VAL A 11 1.02 8.94 -0.49
N ASP A 12 0.90 9.70 -1.58
CA ASP A 12 -0.37 9.86 -2.30
C ASP A 12 -0.80 8.59 -3.01
N LEU A 13 0.15 7.83 -3.55
CA LEU A 13 -0.12 6.55 -4.19
C LEU A 13 -0.61 5.50 -3.17
N VAL A 14 0.05 5.39 -2.02
CA VAL A 14 -0.37 4.49 -0.92
C VAL A 14 -1.71 4.91 -0.35
N ALA A 15 -1.93 6.22 -0.14
CA ALA A 15 -3.21 6.73 0.37
C ALA A 15 -4.39 6.41 -0.56
N ARG A 16 -4.20 6.55 -1.88
CA ARG A 16 -5.23 6.15 -2.87
C ARG A 16 -5.50 4.65 -2.85
N MET A 17 -4.44 3.84 -2.74
CA MET A 17 -4.57 2.39 -2.64
C MET A 17 -5.32 1.97 -1.38
N MET A 18 -4.93 2.50 -0.22
CA MET A 18 -5.59 2.23 1.06
C MET A 18 -7.09 2.54 1.01
N ARG A 19 -7.47 3.70 0.44
CA ARG A 19 -8.89 4.03 0.28
C ARG A 19 -9.59 3.05 -0.66
N ALA A 20 -9.00 2.78 -1.82
CA ALA A 20 -9.64 1.92 -2.82
C ALA A 20 -9.89 0.49 -2.32
N GLU A 21 -8.98 -0.05 -1.49
CA GLU A 21 -9.07 -1.41 -0.97
C GLU A 21 -9.88 -1.51 0.34
N ALA A 22 -9.98 -0.42 1.13
CA ALA A 22 -10.47 -0.52 2.51
C ALA A 22 -11.27 0.69 3.02
N GLU A 23 -11.86 1.52 2.15
CA GLU A 23 -12.72 2.65 2.60
C GLU A 23 -13.87 2.18 3.51
N GLY A 24 -14.51 1.05 3.18
CA GLY A 24 -15.60 0.46 3.97
C GLY A 24 -15.17 -0.14 5.31
N GLU A 25 -13.91 -0.57 5.43
CA GLU A 25 -13.32 -1.15 6.65
C GLU A 25 -12.82 -0.08 7.65
N GLY A 26 -12.95 1.20 7.27
CA GLY A 26 -12.53 2.33 8.06
C GLY A 26 -11.01 2.48 8.20
N ARG A 27 -10.59 3.33 9.14
CA ARG A 27 -9.17 3.73 9.29
C ARG A 27 -8.25 2.57 9.63
N LEU A 28 -8.74 1.59 10.41
CA LEU A 28 -7.94 0.44 10.78
C LEU A 28 -7.68 -0.46 9.57
N GLY A 29 -8.73 -0.79 8.78
CA GLY A 29 -8.57 -1.58 7.56
C GLY A 29 -7.61 -0.93 6.56
N MET A 30 -7.73 0.39 6.38
CA MET A 30 -6.78 1.16 5.57
C MET A 30 -5.33 0.98 6.04
N LEU A 31 -5.07 1.13 7.35
CA LEU A 31 -3.72 0.93 7.91
C LEU A 31 -3.21 -0.49 7.65
N MET A 32 -4.07 -1.51 7.71
CA MET A 32 -3.71 -2.90 7.40
C MET A 32 -3.24 -3.05 5.95
N VAL A 33 -3.97 -2.47 4.98
CA VAL A 33 -3.57 -2.45 3.57
C VAL A 33 -2.23 -1.74 3.38
N GLY A 34 -2.06 -0.57 4.00
CA GLY A 34 -0.81 0.18 3.94
C GLY A 34 0.38 -0.62 4.50
N ASN A 35 0.16 -1.44 5.54
CA ASN A 35 1.19 -2.31 6.09
C ASN A 35 1.54 -3.46 5.15
N VAL A 36 0.56 -4.08 4.48
CA VAL A 36 0.81 -5.11 3.45
C VAL A 36 1.68 -4.56 2.32
N ILE A 37 1.40 -3.34 1.83
CA ILE A 37 2.22 -2.70 0.78
C ILE A 37 3.68 -2.57 1.23
N VAL A 38 3.91 -2.09 2.47
CA VAL A 38 5.26 -1.96 3.02
C VAL A 38 5.92 -3.33 3.23
N ASN A 39 5.17 -4.33 3.67
CA ASN A 39 5.68 -5.68 3.88
C ASN A 39 6.09 -6.33 2.54
N ARG A 40 5.30 -6.20 1.48
CA ARG A 40 5.66 -6.65 0.11
C ARG A 40 6.94 -5.99 -0.39
N LEU A 41 7.12 -4.68 -0.13
CA LEU A 41 8.34 -3.98 -0.51
C LEU A 41 9.58 -4.50 0.24
N LYS A 42 9.40 -4.87 1.52
CA LYS A 42 10.48 -5.42 2.35
C LYS A 42 10.71 -6.90 2.12
N ALA A 43 9.73 -7.63 1.61
CA ALA A 43 9.83 -9.04 1.34
C ALA A 43 10.86 -9.28 0.23
N ASN A 44 11.72 -10.27 0.45
CA ASN A 44 12.71 -10.70 -0.54
C ASN A 44 12.53 -12.20 -0.82
N CYS A 45 11.28 -12.63 -0.99
CA CYS A 45 10.93 -13.99 -1.42
C CYS A 45 10.70 -14.03 -2.95
N LEU A 46 10.47 -15.22 -3.51
CA LEU A 46 10.28 -15.43 -4.94
C LEU A 46 9.19 -14.52 -5.54
N ASP A 47 8.06 -14.37 -4.84
CA ASP A 47 6.90 -13.61 -5.33
C ASP A 47 7.11 -12.10 -5.35
N PHE A 48 8.00 -11.57 -4.50
CA PHE A 48 8.25 -10.12 -4.36
C PHE A 48 9.70 -9.73 -4.68
N ARG A 49 10.45 -10.65 -5.31
CA ARG A 49 11.83 -10.42 -5.69
C ARG A 49 11.90 -9.27 -6.69
N GLY A 50 12.74 -8.27 -6.39
CA GLY A 50 12.97 -7.13 -7.28
C GLY A 50 12.01 -5.96 -7.08
N LEU A 51 11.04 -6.04 -6.16
CA LEU A 51 10.28 -4.87 -5.75
C LEU A 51 11.17 -3.99 -4.88
N ARG A 52 11.45 -2.77 -5.35
CA ARG A 52 12.36 -1.79 -4.72
C ARG A 52 11.72 -0.43 -4.51
N THR A 53 10.54 -0.20 -5.08
CA THR A 53 9.78 1.05 -4.92
C THR A 53 8.30 0.74 -4.62
N ILE A 54 7.62 1.69 -3.97
CA ILE A 54 6.18 1.62 -3.70
C ILE A 54 5.38 1.45 -5.01
N ARG A 55 5.77 2.17 -6.06
CA ARG A 55 5.16 2.04 -7.39
C ARG A 55 5.25 0.61 -7.92
N GLN A 56 6.41 -0.04 -7.80
CA GLN A 56 6.55 -1.44 -8.25
C GLN A 56 5.65 -2.40 -7.49
N VAL A 57 5.46 -2.20 -6.18
CA VAL A 57 4.53 -3.02 -5.39
C VAL A 57 3.09 -2.82 -5.85
N ILE A 58 2.66 -1.57 -5.98
CA ILE A 58 1.27 -1.24 -6.32
C ILE A 58 0.89 -1.68 -7.73
N PHE A 59 1.82 -1.57 -8.68
CA PHE A 59 1.61 -1.99 -10.07
C PHE A 59 2.22 -3.36 -10.38
N GLN A 60 2.50 -4.17 -9.36
CA GLN A 60 3.01 -5.52 -9.57
C GLN A 60 1.99 -6.35 -10.34
N VAL A 61 2.46 -7.09 -11.34
CA VAL A 61 1.66 -8.09 -12.07
C VAL A 61 2.15 -9.48 -11.68
N GLN A 62 1.22 -10.34 -11.25
CA GLN A 62 1.47 -11.75 -10.94
C GLN A 62 0.45 -12.60 -11.69
N GLY A 63 0.91 -13.67 -12.34
CA GLY A 63 0.02 -14.58 -13.08
C GLY A 63 -0.80 -13.89 -14.18
N GLY A 64 -0.31 -12.79 -14.76
CA GLY A 64 -0.98 -12.03 -15.81
C GLY A 64 -1.94 -10.92 -15.33
N ASN A 65 -2.13 -10.74 -14.02
CA ASN A 65 -3.02 -9.72 -13.47
C ASN A 65 -2.34 -8.82 -12.43
N PHE A 66 -2.86 -7.61 -12.21
CA PHE A 66 -2.39 -6.74 -11.14
C PHE A 66 -2.66 -7.38 -9.76
N SER A 67 -1.68 -7.27 -8.86
CA SER A 67 -1.79 -7.80 -7.50
C SER A 67 -2.79 -7.02 -6.61
N PHE A 68 -3.22 -5.84 -7.05
CA PHE A 68 -4.27 -5.04 -6.42
C PHE A 68 -5.39 -4.81 -7.42
N GLU A 69 -6.58 -5.31 -7.09
CA GLU A 69 -7.74 -5.26 -7.99
C GLU A 69 -8.18 -3.81 -8.28
N ALA A 70 -7.97 -2.91 -7.32
CA ALA A 70 -8.27 -1.49 -7.46
C ALA A 70 -7.54 -0.80 -8.63
N VAL A 71 -6.35 -1.28 -9.02
CA VAL A 71 -5.59 -0.74 -10.16
C VAL A 71 -6.32 -0.98 -11.47
N GLN A 72 -6.94 -2.16 -11.61
CA GLN A 72 -7.65 -2.58 -12.82
C GLN A 72 -9.07 -2.01 -12.87
N LYS A 73 -9.81 -2.06 -11.75
CA LYS A 73 -11.19 -1.56 -11.69
C LYS A 73 -11.28 -0.03 -11.73
N GLY A 74 -10.26 0.67 -11.23
CA GLY A 74 -10.09 2.12 -11.36
C GLY A 74 -11.13 3.03 -10.66
N ASN A 75 -12.19 2.48 -10.08
CA ASN A 75 -13.31 3.23 -9.51
C ASN A 75 -12.91 4.29 -8.45
N VAL A 76 -12.07 3.94 -7.47
CA VAL A 76 -11.69 4.86 -6.37
C VAL A 76 -10.20 5.21 -6.37
N PHE A 77 -9.37 4.37 -6.99
CA PHE A 77 -7.90 4.46 -6.96
C PHE A 77 -7.33 5.67 -7.72
N TYR A 78 -7.98 6.12 -8.80
CA TYR A 78 -7.48 7.25 -9.59
C TYR A 78 -7.94 8.61 -9.08
N ASN A 79 -8.87 8.64 -8.13
CA ASN A 79 -9.31 9.87 -7.46
C ASN A 79 -8.22 10.38 -6.49
N PRO A 80 -8.05 11.70 -6.31
CA PRO A 80 -7.04 12.25 -5.41
C PRO A 80 -7.13 11.71 -3.97
N ALA A 81 -5.96 11.55 -3.32
CA ALA A 81 -5.87 11.21 -1.91
C ALA A 81 -6.31 12.40 -1.03
N ARG A 82 -7.16 12.16 -0.04
CA ARG A 82 -7.57 13.18 0.94
C ARG A 82 -6.56 13.23 2.10
N SER A 83 -6.66 14.25 2.93
CA SER A 83 -5.70 14.51 4.02
C SER A 83 -5.65 13.39 5.06
N VAL A 84 -6.78 12.74 5.32
CA VAL A 84 -6.89 11.62 6.28
C VAL A 84 -6.10 10.42 5.78
N GLU A 85 -6.30 9.99 4.54
CA GLU A 85 -5.62 8.81 4.00
C GLU A 85 -4.12 9.08 3.81
N ARG A 86 -3.73 10.30 3.41
CA ARG A 86 -2.31 10.71 3.39
C ARG A 86 -1.65 10.57 4.76
N ARG A 87 -2.33 10.98 5.83
CA ARG A 87 -1.82 10.83 7.20
C ARG A 87 -1.65 9.35 7.55
N LEU A 88 -2.63 8.50 7.26
CA LEU A 88 -2.54 7.06 7.53
C LEU A 88 -1.43 6.38 6.71
N ALA A 89 -1.30 6.71 5.42
CA ALA A 89 -0.23 6.21 4.56
C ALA A 89 1.15 6.60 5.09
N LYS A 90 1.32 7.84 5.55
CA LYS A 90 2.57 8.27 6.18
C LYS A 90 2.89 7.45 7.43
N LEU A 91 1.88 7.13 8.26
CA LEU A 91 2.07 6.29 9.44
C LEU A 91 2.60 4.90 9.08
N THR A 92 2.03 4.23 8.07
CA THR A 92 2.46 2.87 7.67
C THR A 92 3.86 2.86 7.07
N LEU A 93 4.20 3.89 6.28
CA LEU A 93 5.52 4.10 5.70
C LEU A 93 6.58 4.41 6.77
N ASP A 94 6.21 5.16 7.82
CA ASP A 94 7.14 5.56 8.87
C ASP A 94 7.36 4.46 9.91
N TYR A 95 6.29 3.88 10.47
CA TYR A 95 6.43 2.95 11.60
C TYR A 95 5.26 1.99 11.84
N TRP A 96 4.03 2.33 11.48
CA TRP A 96 2.85 1.56 11.88
C TRP A 96 2.85 0.15 11.26
N ARG A 97 2.72 -0.89 12.11
CA ARG A 97 2.85 -2.30 11.71
C ARG A 97 2.17 -3.27 12.69
N GLU A 98 0.92 -3.02 13.04
CA GLU A 98 0.22 -3.76 14.10
C GLU A 98 -0.47 -5.05 13.61
N HIS A 99 -0.85 -5.89 14.56
CA HIS A 99 -1.66 -7.08 14.30
C HIS A 99 -3.08 -6.70 13.82
N PRO A 100 -3.69 -7.49 12.91
CA PRO A 100 -3.18 -8.75 12.34
C PRO A 100 -2.21 -8.58 11.15
N SER A 101 -2.12 -7.41 10.51
CA SER A 101 -1.34 -7.24 9.26
C SER A 101 0.18 -7.22 9.43
N LYS A 102 0.70 -7.27 10.66
CA LYS A 102 2.14 -7.19 10.99
C LYS A 102 3.05 -8.03 10.09
N TYR A 103 2.59 -9.21 9.68
CA TYR A 103 3.32 -10.14 8.81
C TYR A 103 2.56 -10.51 7.53
N ALA A 104 1.45 -9.83 7.23
CA ALA A 104 0.67 -10.10 6.03
C ALA A 104 1.43 -9.60 4.79
N LEU A 105 1.33 -10.37 3.70
CA LEU A 105 1.94 -10.12 2.40
C LEU A 105 0.89 -10.05 1.31
#